data_AF-A0AAU2KNZ9-F1
#
_entry.id   AF-A0AAU2KNZ9-F1
#
_cell.length_a   1.000
_cell.length_b   1.000
_cell.length_c   1.000
_cell.angle_alpha   90.00
_cell.angle_beta   90.00
_cell.angle_gamma   90.00
#
_symmetry.space_group_name_H-M   'P 1'
#
loop_
_entity.id
_entity.type
_entity.pdbx_description
1 polymer ?
#
loop_
_entity_poly.entity_id
_entity_poly.type
_entity_poly.pdbx_seq_one_letter_code
_entity_poly.pdbx_strand_id
1 'polypeptide(L)'
;MGHDRLLTGRSHVLHRGLSYKEFPDGSHLNGTGYTLHPGDGIPFTFELLMRPYAFLRPGDEVADAAGRAWQFDGPWDWTAFDAAGPGTGPEWPLVLLTRSGAPCSVVDAEAVAEGTATGSHQKTLRHWMSLTEASPTPQGLSR
;
A
#
# COMPACT_ATOMS: atom_id res chain seq x y z
N MET A 1 -23.20 24.11 50.05
CA MET A 1 -21.82 23.56 50.01
C MET A 1 -21.95 22.07 49.73
N GLY A 2 -21.53 21.48 48.62
CA GLY A 2 -20.87 21.99 47.43
C GLY A 2 -20.66 20.82 46.46
N HIS A 3 -21.33 20.91 45.32
CA HIS A 3 -20.94 20.48 43.98
C HIS A 3 -20.51 19.02 43.71
N ASP A 4 -21.51 18.28 43.24
CA ASP A 4 -21.50 17.40 42.08
C ASP A 4 -20.41 17.77 41.04
N ARG A 5 -19.58 16.81 40.61
CA ARG A 5 -18.61 17.03 39.52
C ARG A 5 -18.66 15.90 38.51
N LEU A 6 -19.38 16.23 37.44
CA LEU A 6 -19.48 15.53 36.16
C LEU A 6 -18.11 15.17 35.55
N LEU A 7 -18.17 14.06 34.84
CA LEU A 7 -17.23 13.56 33.83
C LEU A 7 -16.71 14.68 32.92
N THR A 8 -15.40 14.70 32.69
CA THR A 8 -14.85 15.15 31.40
C THR A 8 -13.60 14.34 31.11
N GLY A 9 -13.80 13.16 30.51
CA GLY A 9 -12.73 12.49 29.79
C GLY A 9 -12.31 13.38 28.63
N ARG A 10 -11.11 13.92 28.68
CA ARG A 10 -10.44 14.45 27.50
C ARG A 10 -9.60 13.32 26.92
N SER A 11 -10.23 12.49 26.10
CA SER A 11 -9.48 11.67 25.15
C SER A 11 -8.78 12.63 24.19
N HIS A 12 -7.49 12.85 24.40
CA HIS A 12 -6.65 13.41 23.36
C HIS A 12 -6.59 12.37 22.23
N VAL A 13 -7.41 12.55 21.22
CA VAL A 13 -7.25 11.84 19.95
C VAL A 13 -5.91 12.30 19.37
N LEU A 14 -4.92 11.42 19.43
CA LEU A 14 -3.62 11.65 18.79
C LEU A 14 -3.84 11.81 17.29
N HIS A 15 -3.16 12.79 16.69
CA HIS A 15 -3.17 12.96 15.24
C HIS A 15 -2.60 11.72 14.55
N ARG A 16 -3.28 11.33 13.48
CA ARG A 16 -2.93 10.23 12.58
C ARG A 16 -1.57 10.53 11.91
N GLY A 17 -0.73 9.50 11.81
CA GLY A 17 0.32 9.39 10.79
C GLY A 17 1.51 10.33 10.95
N LEU A 18 2.65 9.83 11.44
CA LEU A 18 3.94 10.49 11.21
C LEU A 18 4.89 9.46 10.59
N SER A 19 5.14 9.64 9.30
CA SER A 19 6.06 8.87 8.46
C SER A 19 7.39 9.61 8.37
N TYR A 20 8.48 8.89 8.68
CA TYR A 20 9.95 9.12 8.56
C TYR A 20 10.59 10.52 8.66
N LYS A 21 9.92 11.66 8.46
CA LYS A 21 10.60 12.92 8.13
C LYS A 21 10.52 14.08 9.12
N GLU A 22 9.82 14.00 10.24
CA GLU A 22 9.73 15.15 11.14
C GLU A 22 9.84 14.78 12.62
N PHE A 23 11.04 14.39 13.10
CA PHE A 23 11.39 14.55 14.52
C PHE A 23 12.90 14.83 14.70
N PRO A 24 13.32 15.82 15.53
CA PRO A 24 14.70 16.28 15.58
C PRO A 24 15.63 15.52 16.54
N ASP A 25 15.18 14.45 17.21
CA ASP A 25 15.93 13.89 18.36
C ASP A 25 16.29 12.40 18.26
N GLY A 26 16.01 11.73 17.14
CA GLY A 26 16.42 10.33 16.93
C GLY A 26 15.71 9.32 17.84
N SER A 27 14.65 9.72 18.56
CA SER A 27 13.91 8.85 19.49
C SER A 27 13.08 7.75 18.82
N HIS A 28 12.93 7.77 17.48
CA HIS A 28 12.09 6.81 16.75
C HIS A 28 12.82 5.59 16.17
N LEU A 29 14.14 5.48 16.29
CA LEU A 29 14.88 4.34 15.73
C LEU A 29 14.68 3.02 16.50
N ASN A 30 14.00 3.03 17.65
CA ASN A 30 13.78 1.85 18.50
C ASN A 30 12.33 1.31 18.45
N GLY A 31 11.43 1.88 17.65
CA GLY A 31 10.03 1.47 17.56
C GLY A 31 9.16 1.79 18.78
N THR A 32 9.64 2.60 19.74
CA THR A 32 8.82 2.96 20.91
C THR A 32 7.79 4.04 20.55
N GLY A 33 6.51 3.77 20.83
CA GLY A 33 5.37 4.67 20.53
C GLY A 33 4.35 4.11 19.54
N TYR A 34 4.66 3.01 18.84
CA TYR A 34 3.76 2.33 17.89
C TYR A 34 3.40 0.90 18.29
N THR A 35 3.72 0.50 19.53
CA THR A 35 3.46 -0.85 20.01
C THR A 35 1.97 -1.04 20.24
N LEU A 36 1.36 -1.94 19.45
CA LEU A 36 0.06 -2.50 19.79
C LEU A 36 0.24 -3.42 21.00
N HIS A 37 -0.49 -3.16 22.09
CA HIS A 37 -0.46 -3.95 23.31
C HIS A 37 -1.72 -4.81 23.43
N PRO A 38 -1.84 -5.93 22.70
CA PRO A 38 -3.08 -6.72 22.66
C PRO A 38 -3.49 -7.32 24.02
N GLY A 39 -2.60 -7.30 25.03
CA GLY A 39 -2.84 -7.83 26.37
C GLY A 39 -3.38 -6.84 27.40
N ASP A 40 -3.54 -5.56 27.06
CA ASP A 40 -4.05 -4.53 27.99
C ASP A 40 -5.59 -4.51 28.08
N GLY A 41 -6.28 -5.32 27.28
CA GLY A 41 -7.73 -5.42 27.24
C GLY A 41 -8.42 -4.25 26.53
N ILE A 42 -7.68 -3.35 25.90
CA ILE A 42 -8.23 -2.24 25.11
C ILE A 42 -8.58 -2.74 23.70
N PRO A 43 -9.86 -2.69 23.29
CA PRO A 43 -10.24 -3.10 21.95
C PRO A 43 -9.72 -2.11 20.90
N PHE A 44 -9.17 -2.64 19.81
CA PHE A 44 -8.79 -1.86 18.64
C PHE A 44 -9.70 -2.19 17.45
N THR A 45 -9.93 -1.20 16.60
CA THR A 45 -10.68 -1.35 15.34
C THR A 45 -9.75 -1.01 14.19
N PHE A 46 -9.81 -1.80 13.12
CA PHE A 46 -9.13 -1.51 11.87
C PHE A 46 -10.14 -1.16 10.79
N GLU A 47 -9.82 -0.14 10.01
CA GLU A 47 -10.58 0.24 8.83
C GLU A 47 -9.67 0.12 7.60
N LEU A 48 -10.11 -0.63 6.59
CA LEU A 48 -9.43 -0.71 5.30
C LEU A 48 -9.79 0.54 4.47
N LEU A 49 -8.88 1.50 4.40
CA LEU A 49 -9.07 2.68 3.56
C LEU A 49 -8.96 2.35 2.06
N MET A 50 -7.98 1.53 1.71
CA MET A 50 -7.67 1.19 0.32
C MET A 50 -6.82 -0.08 0.27
N ARG A 51 -7.14 -0.96 -0.68
CA ARG A 51 -6.24 -2.04 -1.11
C ARG A 51 -5.82 -1.75 -2.56
N PRO A 52 -4.66 -1.09 -2.79
CA PRO A 52 -4.18 -0.85 -4.14
C PRO A 52 -3.99 -2.20 -4.84
N TYR A 53 -4.37 -2.26 -6.13
CA TYR A 53 -4.25 -3.47 -6.95
C TYR A 53 -4.97 -4.69 -6.35
N ALA A 54 -6.18 -4.51 -5.82
CA ALA A 54 -6.93 -5.60 -5.17
C ALA A 54 -7.17 -6.83 -6.08
N PHE A 55 -7.11 -6.65 -7.39
CA PHE A 55 -7.23 -7.69 -8.42
C PHE A 55 -5.94 -8.51 -8.65
N LEU A 56 -4.80 -8.08 -8.09
CA LEU A 56 -3.51 -8.77 -8.21
C LEU A 56 -3.08 -9.49 -6.92
N ARG A 57 -2.17 -10.44 -7.12
CA ARG A 57 -1.45 -11.18 -6.07
C ARG A 57 0.05 -11.10 -6.34
N PRO A 58 0.90 -11.05 -5.30
CA PRO A 58 2.35 -11.17 -5.48
C PRO A 58 2.72 -12.39 -6.34
N GLY A 59 3.62 -12.19 -7.30
CA GLY A 59 4.01 -13.16 -8.32
C GLY A 59 3.05 -13.28 -9.51
N ASP A 60 2.00 -12.46 -9.61
CA ASP A 60 1.21 -12.35 -10.85
C ASP A 60 2.07 -11.71 -11.96
N GLU A 61 2.05 -12.29 -13.15
CA GLU A 61 2.68 -11.72 -14.34
C GLU A 61 1.59 -11.12 -15.23
N VAL A 62 1.80 -9.89 -15.68
CA VAL A 62 0.82 -9.14 -16.47
C VAL A 62 1.47 -8.52 -17.69
N ALA A 63 0.72 -8.41 -18.79
CA ALA A 63 1.05 -7.50 -19.88
C ALA A 63 0.33 -6.17 -19.66
N ASP A 64 1.02 -5.07 -19.94
CA ASP A 64 0.42 -3.74 -19.95
C ASP A 64 -0.18 -3.39 -21.31
N ALA A 65 -0.81 -2.22 -21.40
CA ALA A 65 -1.43 -1.73 -22.64
C ALA A 65 -0.44 -1.53 -23.81
N ALA A 66 0.85 -1.32 -23.51
CA ALA A 66 1.92 -1.22 -24.49
C ALA A 66 2.46 -2.61 -24.91
N GLY A 67 1.93 -3.69 -24.35
CA GLY A 67 2.37 -5.07 -24.59
C GLY A 67 3.63 -5.46 -23.81
N ARG A 68 4.08 -4.62 -22.87
CA ARG A 68 5.24 -4.88 -22.03
C ARG A 68 4.84 -5.78 -20.86
N ALA A 69 5.68 -6.76 -20.55
CA ALA A 69 5.43 -7.72 -19.47
C ALA A 69 6.04 -7.28 -18.14
N TRP A 70 5.30 -7.51 -17.05
CA TRP A 70 5.64 -7.13 -15.69
C TRP A 70 5.33 -8.24 -14.70
N GLN A 71 6.13 -8.36 -13.66
CA GLN A 71 5.81 -9.09 -12.44
C GLN A 71 5.38 -8.12 -11.35
N PHE A 72 4.27 -8.44 -10.69
CA PHE A 72 3.78 -7.72 -9.53
C PHE A 72 4.18 -8.45 -8.25
N ASP A 73 5.03 -7.86 -7.43
CA ASP A 73 5.42 -8.41 -6.12
C ASP A 73 4.82 -7.59 -4.96
N GLY A 74 4.40 -6.36 -5.25
CA GLY A 74 3.64 -5.55 -4.32
C GLY A 74 3.32 -4.17 -4.86
N PRO A 75 2.55 -3.36 -4.11
CA PRO A 75 2.11 -2.05 -4.57
C PRO A 75 3.23 -1.09 -5.02
N TRP A 76 4.43 -1.19 -4.45
CA TRP A 76 5.64 -0.46 -4.88
C TRP A 76 6.68 -1.33 -5.59
N ASP A 77 6.43 -2.64 -5.68
CA ASP A 77 7.41 -3.60 -6.16
C ASP A 77 6.91 -4.23 -7.47
N TRP A 78 7.39 -3.62 -8.56
CA TRP A 78 7.04 -3.97 -9.92
C TRP A 78 8.33 -4.20 -10.70
N THR A 79 8.44 -5.36 -11.32
CA THR A 79 9.62 -5.73 -12.10
C THR A 79 9.22 -5.90 -13.55
N ALA A 80 9.77 -5.08 -14.44
CA ALA A 80 9.60 -5.31 -15.89
C ALA A 80 10.48 -6.49 -16.32
N PHE A 81 10.00 -7.32 -17.24
CA PHE A 81 10.77 -8.45 -17.77
C PHE A 81 11.82 -8.04 -18.82
N ASP A 82 11.81 -6.77 -19.26
CA ASP A 82 12.79 -6.25 -20.19
C ASP A 82 13.96 -5.54 -19.46
N ALA A 83 14.97 -5.14 -20.24
CA ALA A 83 16.16 -4.48 -19.73
C ALA A 83 15.96 -2.98 -19.43
N ALA A 84 14.77 -2.40 -19.66
CA ALA A 84 14.55 -0.96 -19.54
C ALA A 84 14.27 -0.50 -18.09
N GLY A 85 14.21 -1.43 -17.14
CA GLY A 85 13.95 -1.14 -15.72
C GLY A 85 12.52 -0.65 -15.46
N PRO A 86 12.10 -0.51 -14.19
CA PRO A 86 10.68 -0.34 -13.86
C PRO A 86 10.06 1.00 -14.27
N GLY A 87 10.86 2.05 -14.55
CA GLY A 87 10.35 3.35 -15.03
C GLY A 87 9.18 3.90 -14.20
N THR A 88 8.08 4.27 -14.87
CA THR A 88 6.84 4.74 -14.22
C THR A 88 5.86 3.61 -13.89
N GLY A 89 6.26 2.34 -13.95
CA GLY A 89 5.37 1.20 -13.80
C GLY A 89 4.50 0.93 -15.04
N PRO A 90 3.59 -0.04 -14.95
CA PRO A 90 2.84 -0.54 -16.10
C PRO A 90 1.73 0.40 -16.56
N GLU A 91 1.50 0.43 -17.87
CA GLU A 91 0.34 1.10 -18.45
C GLU A 91 -0.93 0.27 -18.27
N TRP A 92 -2.08 0.93 -18.10
CA TRP A 92 -3.37 0.26 -17.95
C TRP A 92 -4.18 0.36 -19.25
N PRO A 93 -5.03 -0.62 -19.58
CA PRO A 93 -5.39 -1.80 -18.78
C PRO A 93 -4.30 -2.89 -18.75
N LEU A 94 -4.39 -3.77 -17.76
CA LEU A 94 -3.53 -4.94 -17.60
C LEU A 94 -4.22 -6.20 -18.10
N VAL A 95 -3.43 -7.10 -18.66
CA VAL A 95 -3.85 -8.47 -19.03
C VAL A 95 -3.08 -9.45 -18.16
N LEU A 96 -3.78 -10.28 -17.40
CA LEU A 96 -3.13 -11.32 -16.59
C LEU A 96 -2.59 -12.43 -17.50
N LEU A 97 -1.29 -12.70 -17.41
CA LEU A 97 -0.61 -13.75 -18.17
C LEU A 97 -0.54 -15.03 -17.35
N THR A 98 0.05 -14.93 -16.15
CA THR A 98 0.20 -16.05 -15.23
C THR A 98 -0.13 -15.61 -13.81
N ARG A 99 -0.55 -16.57 -13.00
CA ARG A 99 -0.76 -16.42 -11.57
C ARG A 99 0.22 -17.30 -10.82
N SER A 100 1.22 -16.67 -10.20
CA SER A 100 2.28 -17.37 -9.47
C SER A 100 2.96 -18.45 -10.32
N GLY A 101 3.24 -18.13 -11.60
CA GLY A 101 3.89 -19.04 -12.56
C GLY A 101 2.98 -20.12 -13.17
N ALA A 102 1.70 -20.18 -12.81
CA ALA A 102 0.73 -21.08 -13.42
C ALA A 102 -0.20 -20.32 -14.39
N PRO A 103 -0.78 -20.98 -15.41
CA PRO A 103 -1.83 -20.38 -16.24
C PRO A 103 -2.96 -19.83 -15.36
N CYS A 104 -3.40 -18.60 -15.63
CA CYS A 104 -4.50 -17.99 -14.89
C CYS A 104 -5.86 -18.56 -15.32
N SER A 105 -6.85 -18.48 -14.42
CA SER A 105 -8.24 -18.77 -14.79
C SER A 105 -8.84 -17.59 -15.57
N VAL A 106 -9.84 -17.85 -16.41
CA VAL A 106 -10.56 -16.79 -17.15
C VAL A 106 -11.15 -15.75 -16.20
N VAL A 107 -11.73 -16.21 -15.08
CA VAL A 107 -12.31 -15.33 -14.05
C VAL A 107 -11.27 -14.39 -13.45
N ASP A 108 -10.06 -14.89 -13.20
CA ASP A 108 -8.97 -14.05 -12.68
C ASP A 108 -8.49 -13.03 -13.71
N ALA A 109 -8.39 -13.43 -14.97
CA ALA A 109 -8.01 -12.53 -16.06
C ALA A 109 -9.05 -11.41 -16.27
N GLU A 110 -10.34 -11.75 -16.23
CA GLU A 110 -11.44 -10.78 -16.32
C GLU A 110 -11.42 -9.78 -15.16
N ALA A 111 -11.20 -10.26 -13.92
CA ALA A 111 -11.13 -9.38 -12.75
C ALA A 111 -9.97 -8.36 -12.83
N VAL A 112 -8.81 -8.77 -13.37
CA VAL A 112 -7.68 -7.86 -13.61
C VAL A 112 -8.00 -6.86 -14.71
N ALA A 113 -8.59 -7.31 -15.81
CA ALA A 113 -8.98 -6.44 -16.92
C ALA A 113 -10.03 -5.40 -16.47
N GLU A 114 -11.08 -5.81 -15.76
CA GLU A 114 -12.11 -4.91 -15.23
C GLU A 114 -11.52 -3.92 -14.23
N GLY A 115 -10.69 -4.40 -13.29
CA GLY A 115 -10.06 -3.58 -12.26
C GLY A 115 -9.10 -2.52 -12.80
N THR A 116 -8.64 -2.68 -14.05
CA THR A 116 -7.69 -1.77 -14.72
C THR A 116 -8.25 -1.11 -15.97
N ALA A 117 -9.52 -1.38 -16.32
CA ALA A 117 -10.19 -0.77 -17.47
C ALA A 117 -10.27 0.76 -17.36
N THR A 118 -10.20 1.30 -16.15
CA THR A 118 -10.17 2.74 -15.89
C THR A 118 -9.07 3.12 -14.92
N GLY A 119 -8.59 4.37 -15.01
CA GLY A 119 -7.56 4.88 -14.13
C GLY A 119 -6.14 4.63 -14.63
N SER A 120 -5.17 4.63 -13.72
CA SER A 120 -3.77 4.36 -14.03
C SER A 120 -3.00 3.96 -12.79
N HIS A 121 -1.90 3.22 -13.01
CA HIS A 121 -0.91 2.91 -11.97
C HIS A 121 -0.48 4.16 -11.19
N GLN A 122 -0.12 5.25 -11.89
CA GLN A 122 0.33 6.50 -11.28
C GLN A 122 -0.75 7.21 -10.44
N LYS A 123 -2.03 7.13 -10.85
CA LYS A 123 -3.14 7.69 -10.05
C LYS A 123 -3.36 6.86 -8.78
N THR A 124 -3.32 5.53 -8.91
CA THR A 124 -3.45 4.58 -7.79
C THR A 124 -2.35 4.78 -6.76
N LEU A 125 -1.09 4.87 -7.19
CA LEU A 125 0.03 5.16 -6.31
C LEU A 125 -0.12 6.50 -5.58
N ARG A 126 -0.44 7.58 -6.30
CA ARG A 126 -0.64 8.90 -5.66
C ARG A 126 -1.74 8.88 -4.62
N HIS A 127 -2.86 8.22 -4.90
CA HIS A 127 -3.95 8.10 -3.94
C HIS A 127 -3.53 7.30 -2.71
N TRP A 128 -2.84 6.18 -2.90
CA TRP A 128 -2.36 5.36 -1.80
C TRP A 128 -1.31 6.09 -0.94
N MET A 129 -0.35 6.78 -1.56
CA MET A 129 0.62 7.62 -0.85
C MET A 129 -0.07 8.75 -0.07
N SER A 130 -1.12 9.37 -0.61
CA SER A 130 -1.89 10.39 0.10
C SER A 130 -2.67 9.84 1.31
N LEU A 131 -3.13 8.59 1.26
CA LEU A 131 -3.88 7.97 2.36
C LEU A 131 -2.97 7.44 3.47
N THR A 132 -1.75 7.04 3.11
CA THR A 132 -0.77 6.43 4.03
C THR A 132 0.28 7.41 4.52
N GLU A 133 0.44 8.55 3.84
CA GLU A 133 1.55 9.49 4.02
C GLU A 133 2.92 8.81 3.88
N ALA A 134 2.95 7.68 3.17
CA ALA A 134 4.13 6.89 2.92
C ALA A 134 4.61 7.09 1.47
N SER A 135 5.92 6.98 1.29
CA SER A 135 6.55 7.00 -0.03
C SER A 135 7.25 5.66 -0.28
N PRO A 136 7.39 5.22 -1.54
CA PRO A 136 8.24 4.07 -1.85
C PRO A 136 9.64 4.28 -1.28
N THR A 137 10.22 3.23 -0.69
CA THR A 137 11.63 3.24 -0.32
C THR A 137 12.44 3.46 -1.60
N PRO A 138 13.29 4.50 -1.68
CA PRO A 138 14.18 4.65 -2.82
C PRO A 138 14.98 3.37 -2.98
N GLN A 139 15.00 2.80 -4.19
CA GLN A 139 15.90 1.70 -4.48
C GLN A 139 17.33 2.25 -4.37
N GLY A 140 17.96 2.00 -3.22
CA GLY A 140 19.33 2.42 -2.98
C GLY A 140 20.25 1.75 -3.99
N LEU A 141 21.24 2.51 -4.47
CA LEU A 141 22.40 1.99 -5.18
C LEU A 141 22.95 0.77 -4.41
N SER A 142 22.67 -0.44 -4.90
CA SER A 142 23.39 -1.63 -4.45
C SER A 142 24.88 -1.38 -4.68
N ARG A 143 25.64 -1.38 -3.59
CA ARG A 143 27.10 -1.52 -3.63
C ARG A 143 27.48 -2.95 -3.94
#